data_AF-A0A7V9ETS1-F1
#
_entry.id   AF-A0A7V9ETS1-F1
#
_cell.length_a   1.000
_cell.length_b   1.000
_cell.length_c   1.000
_cell.angle_alpha   90.00
_cell.angle_beta   90.00
_cell.angle_gamma   90.00
#
_symmetry.space_group_name_H-M   'P 1'
#
loop_
_entity.id
_entity.type
_entity.pdbx_description
1 polymer ?
#
loop_
_entity_poly.entity_id
_entity_poly.type
_entity_poly.pdbx_seq_one_letter_code
_entity_poly.pdbx_strand_id
1 'polypeptide(L)' 'IADAWVKCAEDAIQIHGGYGYMTEYEVERELRDAIGAKLYSGTSEIQRNIIASLIGL' A
#
# COMPACT_ATOMS: atom_id res chain seq x y z
N ILE A 1 -6.53 -4.89 2.43
CA ILE A 1 -6.88 -3.55 1.88
C ILE A 1 -5.61 -2.73 1.62
N ALA A 2 -4.71 -2.58 2.60
CA ALA A 2 -3.45 -1.83 2.43
C ALA A 2 -2.58 -2.33 1.25
N ASP A 3 -2.40 -3.65 1.10
CA ASP A 3 -1.58 -4.20 -0.01
C ASP A 3 -2.16 -3.90 -1.41
N ALA A 4 -3.49 -3.83 -1.54
CA ALA A 4 -4.14 -3.47 -2.80
C ALA A 4 -3.93 -1.98 -3.13
N TRP A 5 -4.01 -1.11 -2.12
CA TRP A 5 -3.77 0.32 -2.30
C TRP A 5 -2.34 0.61 -2.76
N VAL A 6 -1.35 0.00 -2.12
CA VAL A 6 0.07 0.11 -2.53
C VAL A 6 0.24 -0.31 -3.99
N LYS A 7 -0.31 -1.48 -4.36
CA LYS A 7 -0.22 -1.96 -5.74
C LYS A 7 -0.87 -1.01 -6.74
N CYS A 8 -2.07 -0.50 -6.46
CA CYS A 8 -2.73 0.46 -7.34
C CYS A 8 -1.93 1.76 -7.50
N ALA A 9 -1.31 2.26 -6.42
CA ALA A 9 -0.48 3.45 -6.47
C ALA A 9 0.82 3.22 -7.27
N GLU A 10 1.47 2.06 -7.11
CA GLU A 10 2.62 1.66 -7.93
C GLU A 10 2.27 1.58 -9.42
N ASP A 11 1.16 0.90 -9.74
CA ASP A 11 0.68 0.76 -11.12
C ASP A 11 0.33 2.16 -11.70
N ALA A 12 -0.24 3.06 -10.90
CA ALA A 12 -0.53 4.44 -11.31
C ALA A 12 0.74 5.22 -11.63
N ILE A 13 1.78 5.15 -10.79
CA ILE A 13 3.08 5.79 -11.09
C ILE A 13 3.65 5.25 -12.39
N GLN A 14 3.61 3.93 -12.59
CA GLN A 14 4.14 3.29 -13.79
C GLN A 14 3.40 3.74 -15.06
N ILE A 15 2.08 3.89 -15.01
CA ILE A 15 1.26 4.38 -16.14
C ILE A 15 1.62 5.83 -16.49
N HIS A 16 1.85 6.69 -15.49
CA HIS A 16 2.18 8.11 -15.70
C HIS A 16 3.67 8.34 -16.01
N GLY A 17 4.50 7.30 -15.90
CA GLY A 17 5.94 7.36 -16.18
C GLY A 17 6.64 8.40 -15.31
N GLY A 18 7.54 9.18 -15.90
CA GLY A 18 8.29 10.22 -15.19
C GLY A 18 7.39 11.22 -14.45
N TYR A 19 6.25 11.59 -15.03
CA TYR A 19 5.29 12.50 -14.39
C TYR A 19 4.66 11.91 -13.13
N GLY A 20 4.50 10.59 -13.06
CA GLY A 20 4.01 9.89 -11.87
C GLY A 20 4.99 9.95 -10.69
N TYR A 21 6.27 10.17 -10.97
CA TYR A 21 7.32 10.31 -9.95
C TYR A 21 7.57 11.77 -9.53
N MET A 22 7.04 12.75 -10.29
CA MET A 22 7.17 14.17 -9.98
C MET A 22 6.17 14.57 -8.89
N THR A 23 6.57 15.54 -8.06
CA THR A 23 5.72 16.07 -6.98
C THR A 23 4.59 16.97 -7.48
N GLU A 24 4.65 17.46 -8.72
CA GLU A 24 3.68 18.42 -9.29
C GLU A 24 2.26 17.86 -9.38
N TYR A 25 2.11 16.58 -9.72
CA TYR A 25 0.82 15.90 -9.88
C TYR A 25 0.48 14.98 -8.70
N GLU A 26 1.39 14.89 -7.72
CA GLU A 26 1.20 14.23 -6.43
C GLU A 26 0.85 12.72 -6.50
N VAL A 27 1.04 12.07 -7.66
CA VAL A 27 0.83 10.62 -7.82
C VAL A 27 1.77 9.82 -6.91
N GLU A 28 3.00 10.30 -6.72
CA GLU A 28 3.96 9.69 -5.78
C GLU A 28 3.50 9.78 -4.31
N ARG A 29 2.73 10.82 -3.96
CA ARG A 29 2.20 10.97 -2.59
C ARG A 29 1.24 9.84 -2.25
N GLU A 30 0.39 9.44 -3.19
CA GLU A 30 -0.54 8.33 -2.97
C GLU A 30 0.20 7.04 -2.62
N LEU A 31 1.36 6.78 -3.24
CA LEU A 31 2.19 5.64 -2.88
C LEU A 31 2.78 5.79 -1.47
N ARG A 32 3.29 6.98 -1.12
CA ARG A 32 3.82 7.24 0.24
C ARG A 32 2.75 7.03 1.32
N ASP A 33 1.54 7.51 1.09
CA ASP A 33 0.44 7.40 2.04
C ASP A 33 -0.05 5.95 2.14
N ALA A 34 -0.12 5.23 1.01
CA ALA A 34 -0.49 3.81 0.98
C ALA A 34 0.47 2.93 1.78
N ILE A 35 1.77 3.24 1.80
CA ILE A 35 2.76 2.51 2.62
C ILE A 35 2.44 2.66 4.11
N GLY A 36 2.02 3.85 4.56
CA GLY A 36 1.63 4.10 5.95
C GLY A 36 0.47 3.19 6.40
N ALA A 37 -0.48 2.91 5.51
CA ALA A 37 -1.60 2.01 5.79
C ALA A 37 -1.17 0.58 6.13
N LYS A 38 0.05 0.17 5.76
CA LYS A 38 0.62 -1.13 6.15
C LYS A 38 1.13 -1.18 7.59
N LEU A 39 1.13 -0.06 8.32
CA LEU A 39 1.73 0.03 9.66
C LEU A 39 0.69 0.34 10.74
N TYR A 40 -0.15 1.35 10.53
CA TYR A 40 -0.92 1.98 11.63
C TYR A 40 -2.02 1.10 12.25
N SER A 41 -2.53 0.09 11.54
CA SER A 41 -3.62 -0.79 12.02
C SER A 41 -3.21 -2.25 12.15
N GLY A 42 -1.92 -2.48 12.46
CA GLY A 42 -1.31 -3.80 12.47
C GLY A 42 -0.77 -4.16 11.10
N THR A 43 0.45 -4.66 11.08
CA THR A 43 1.15 -4.99 9.83
C THR A 43 0.50 -6.16 9.11
N SER A 44 0.80 -6.33 7.82
CA SER A 44 0.28 -7.46 7.05
C SER A 44 0.64 -8.81 7.70
N GLU A 45 1.80 -8.91 8.37
CA GLU A 45 2.22 -10.09 9.14
C GLU A 45 1.34 -10.30 10.37
N ILE A 46 1.06 -9.25 11.14
CA ILE A 46 0.16 -9.32 12.29
C ILE A 46 -1.25 -9.73 11.86
N GLN A 47 -1.75 -9.16 10.75
CA GLN A 47 -3.05 -9.54 10.20
C GLN A 47 -3.07 -11.01 9.78
N ARG A 48 -1.99 -11.52 9.15
CA ARG A 48 -1.87 -12.94 8.82
C ARG A 48 -1.86 -13.84 10.07
N ASN A 49 -1.17 -13.44 11.13
CA ASN A 49 -1.16 -14.19 12.39
C ASN A 49 -2.54 -14.20 13.06
N ILE A 50 -3.26 -13.07 13.05
CA ILE A 50 -4.63 -12.99 13.57
C ILE A 50 -5.53 -13.93 12.77
N ILE A 51 -5.46 -13.90 11.43
CA ILE A 51 -6.24 -14.79 10.57
C ILE A 51 -5.91 -16.26 10.86
N ALA A 52 -4.62 -16.63 10.97
CA ALA A 52 -4.20 -17.99 11.30
C ALA A 52 -4.81 -18.45 12.63
N SER A 53 -4.73 -17.62 13.66
CA SER A 53 -5.32 -17.90 14.96
C SER A 53 -6.85 -18.06 14.90
N LEU A 54 -7.54 -17.27 14.07
CA LEU A 54 -9.00 -17.36 13.89
C LEU A 54 -9.43 -18.65 13.19
N ILE A 55 -8.58 -19.23 12.33
CA ILE A 55 -8.88 -20.48 11.62
C ILE A 55 -8.29 -21.72 12.32
N GLY A 56 -7.70 -21.56 13.51
CA GLY A 56 -7.17 -22.65 14.33
C GLY A 56 -5.84 -23.21 13.83
N LEU A 57 -5.07 -22.43 13.05
CA LEU A 57 -3.70 -22.73 12.64
C LEU A 57 -2.67 -22.13 13.60
#